data_AF-A0A4Y7M4J3-F1
#
_entry.id   AF-A0A4Y7M4J3-F1
#
_cell.length_a   1.000
_cell.length_b   1.000
_cell.length_c   1.000
_cell.angle_alpha   90.00
_cell.angle_beta   90.00
_cell.angle_gamma   90.00
#
_symmetry.space_group_name_H-M   'P 1'
#
loop_
_entity.id
_entity.type
_entity.pdbx_description
1 polymer ?
#
loop_
_entity_poly.entity_id
_entity_poly.type
_entity_poly.pdbx_seq_one_letter_code
_entity_poly.pdbx_strand_id
1 'polypeptide(L)'
;MVLDKDYLLHLSLPNYPSHEKCSINMSQELKFIINNKKGLDKQVLLRCNSIKELIGKLVPLIRDHHKMSLLCTNMEKQMVTTDYSSILAEIDIIGWEKLASVNHDFTELKLKMYDSLNYQHILNVKFGNLVPDFSAEYPRNINFEWHEGTSTLSEMYSLFCQAAEQYQDFWKAMEELDAGCWVLEPESPSRRDTYRKISIAPNISLKIEVDPNHPYVFPSITWLGSETAISIFREKILDRIEVWDSDLPIHANLETLLEISLPSKQCIAMGTENYEVTCCICYSERLNGEVPSRTCDNPNCGQSFHIYCLYEWLRSLIQTTRKQGNKVFGACPYCEQPISCNPPAT
;
A
#
# COMPACT_ATOMS: atom_id res chain seq x y z
N MET A 1 19.95 32.42 18.71
CA MET A 1 20.08 31.35 17.70
C MET A 1 21.30 30.52 18.08
N VAL A 2 21.11 29.43 18.82
CA VAL A 2 22.17 28.43 19.16
C VAL A 2 21.59 27.01 19.11
N LEU A 3 20.37 26.79 18.60
CA LEU A 3 19.72 25.47 18.62
C LEU A 3 18.89 25.27 17.35
N ASP A 4 19.44 24.56 16.36
CA ASP A 4 18.73 24.05 15.17
C ASP A 4 17.96 22.76 15.50
N LYS A 5 17.21 22.76 16.60
CA LYS A 5 16.33 21.63 16.95
C LYS A 5 14.95 22.14 17.31
N ASP A 6 13.98 21.70 16.53
CA ASP A 6 12.57 22.03 16.72
C ASP A 6 11.90 21.06 17.70
N TYR A 7 11.03 21.60 18.54
CA TYR A 7 10.22 20.82 19.48
C TYR A 7 8.74 21.02 19.19
N LEU A 8 8.02 19.91 19.01
CA LEU A 8 6.58 19.95 18.77
C LEU A 8 5.80 20.11 20.08
N LEU A 9 4.97 21.15 20.12
CA LEU A 9 4.01 21.49 21.16
C LEU A 9 2.66 21.76 20.51
N HIS A 10 1.65 20.99 20.88
CA HIS A 10 0.27 21.17 20.44
C HIS A 10 -0.58 21.67 21.61
N LEU A 11 -1.09 22.90 21.48
CA LEU A 11 -1.90 23.57 22.49
C LEU A 11 -3.36 23.65 22.00
N SER A 12 -4.29 23.05 22.73
CA SER A 12 -5.73 23.17 22.46
C SER A 12 -6.36 24.16 23.42
N LEU A 13 -6.93 25.24 22.87
CA LEU A 13 -7.60 26.32 23.61
C LEU A 13 -9.05 26.43 23.14
N PRO A 14 -9.95 25.55 23.60
CA PRO A 14 -11.33 25.52 23.11
C PRO A 14 -12.14 26.79 23.44
N ASN A 15 -11.69 27.59 24.41
CA ASN A 15 -12.42 28.77 24.91
C ASN A 15 -11.61 30.09 24.85
N TYR A 16 -10.66 30.21 23.92
CA TYR A 16 -9.81 31.42 23.82
C TYR A 16 -10.64 32.71 23.72
N PRO A 17 -10.33 33.79 24.49
CA PRO A 17 -9.13 34.04 25.29
C PRO A 17 -9.14 33.48 26.71
N SER A 18 -10.19 32.75 27.12
CA SER A 18 -10.21 32.01 28.39
C SER A 18 -9.36 30.74 28.29
N HIS A 19 -8.66 30.42 29.36
CA HIS A 19 -7.76 29.25 29.46
C HIS A 19 -8.48 28.01 30.04
N GLU A 20 -9.79 28.09 30.26
CA GLU A 20 -10.60 26.98 30.76
C GLU A 20 -10.60 25.80 29.78
N LYS A 21 -10.36 24.58 30.30
CA LYS A 21 -10.23 23.32 29.54
C LYS A 21 -9.07 23.29 28.54
N CYS A 22 -8.03 24.10 28.75
CA CYS A 22 -6.79 24.03 27.98
C CYS A 22 -6.15 22.63 28.07
N SER A 23 -5.71 22.08 26.95
CA SER A 23 -4.91 20.85 26.91
C SER A 23 -3.58 21.06 26.19
N ILE A 24 -2.52 20.48 26.75
CA ILE A 24 -1.15 20.61 26.24
C ILE A 24 -0.64 19.21 25.88
N ASN A 25 -0.38 19.00 24.59
CA ASN A 25 0.27 17.82 24.07
C ASN A 25 1.69 18.16 23.62
N MET A 26 2.64 17.31 23.98
CA MET A 26 4.06 17.52 23.77
C MET A 26 4.66 16.27 23.12
N SER A 27 5.67 16.48 22.27
CA SER A 27 6.54 15.40 21.80
C SER A 27 7.16 14.61 22.97
N GLN A 28 7.54 13.35 22.72
CA GLN A 28 8.13 12.49 23.74
C GLN A 28 9.42 13.06 24.33
N GLU A 29 10.26 13.66 23.49
CA GLU A 29 11.51 14.31 23.92
C GLU A 29 11.24 15.50 24.87
N LEU A 30 10.26 16.34 24.55
CA LEU A 30 9.92 17.48 25.40
C LEU A 30 9.32 17.04 26.75
N LYS A 31 8.54 15.95 26.76
CA LYS A 31 8.04 15.32 28.00
C LYS A 31 9.19 14.80 28.87
N PHE A 32 10.22 14.19 28.28
CA PHE A 32 11.40 13.71 28.99
C PHE A 32 12.18 14.87 29.64
N ILE A 33 12.41 15.96 28.90
CA ILE A 33 13.09 17.16 29.41
C ILE A 33 12.37 17.73 30.64
N ILE A 34 11.04 17.78 30.60
CA ILE A 34 10.21 18.32 31.68
C ILE A 34 10.22 17.38 32.90
N ASN A 35 10.04 16.07 32.69
CA ASN A 35 9.96 15.09 33.77
C ASN A 35 11.27 14.93 34.55
N ASN A 36 12.42 15.19 33.94
CA ASN A 36 13.73 15.08 34.59
C ASN A 36 14.07 16.26 35.53
N LYS A 37 13.32 17.37 35.49
CA LYS A 37 13.51 18.50 36.43
C LYS A 37 12.54 18.34 37.62
N LYS A 38 13.10 18.22 38.83
CA LYS A 38 12.31 18.23 40.07
C LYS A 38 11.50 19.54 40.19
N GLY A 39 10.18 19.42 40.35
CA GLY A 39 9.28 20.54 40.67
C GLY A 39 8.48 21.13 39.52
N LEU A 40 8.53 20.57 38.30
CA LEU A 40 7.69 20.99 37.19
C LEU A 40 6.83 19.83 36.68
N ASP A 41 5.58 19.76 37.13
CA ASP A 41 4.61 18.80 36.61
C ASP A 41 3.72 19.43 35.52
N LYS A 42 2.92 18.59 34.86
CA LYS A 42 1.92 19.05 33.88
C LYS A 42 0.92 20.05 34.49
N GLN A 43 0.70 20.02 35.80
CA GLN A 43 -0.25 20.92 36.48
C GLN A 43 0.32 22.34 36.65
N VAL A 44 1.63 22.49 36.85
CA VAL A 44 2.32 23.79 36.92
C VAL A 44 2.33 24.50 35.56
N LEU A 45 2.43 23.74 34.46
CA LEU A 45 2.34 24.28 33.10
C LEU A 45 0.93 24.78 32.76
N LEU A 46 -0.11 24.12 33.29
CA LEU A 46 -1.52 24.51 33.12
C LEU A 46 -1.94 25.72 33.98
N ARG A 47 -1.12 26.17 34.94
CA ARG A 47 -1.35 27.36 35.77
C ARG A 47 -0.83 28.67 35.16
N CYS A 48 -0.36 28.66 33.91
CA CYS A 48 0.15 29.87 33.26
C CYS A 48 -1.00 30.78 32.79
N ASN A 49 -0.89 32.08 33.09
CA ASN A 49 -1.95 33.06 32.79
C ASN A 49 -1.89 33.60 31.35
N SER A 50 -0.85 33.23 30.58
CA SER A 50 -0.72 33.56 29.17
C SER A 50 0.17 32.56 28.43
N ILE A 51 -0.01 32.45 27.11
CA ILE A 51 0.88 31.67 26.23
C ILE A 51 2.32 32.19 26.32
N LYS A 52 2.50 33.51 26.46
CA LYS A 52 3.82 34.15 26.62
C LYS A 52 4.54 33.65 27.88
N GLU A 53 3.81 33.49 28.98
CA GLU A 53 4.36 32.95 30.23
C GLU A 53 4.74 31.47 30.11
N LEU A 54 3.90 30.68 29.43
CA LEU A 54 4.18 29.26 29.15
C LEU A 54 5.47 29.08 28.34
N ILE A 55 5.60 29.80 27.22
CA ILE A 55 6.81 29.75 26.38
C ILE A 55 8.02 30.29 27.15
N GLY A 56 7.84 31.35 27.95
CA GLY A 56 8.87 31.91 28.82
C GLY A 56 9.42 30.92 29.85
N LYS A 57 8.63 29.94 30.31
CA LYS A 57 9.07 28.86 31.20
C LYS A 57 9.69 27.68 30.46
N LEU A 58 9.23 27.35 29.25
CA LEU A 58 9.72 26.20 28.47
C LEU A 58 11.11 26.47 27.85
N VAL A 59 11.35 27.66 27.30
CA VAL A 59 12.61 28.00 26.62
C VAL A 59 13.85 27.86 27.51
N PRO A 60 13.85 28.32 28.77
CA PRO A 60 14.97 28.12 29.69
C PRO A 60 15.23 26.65 30.00
N LEU A 61 14.19 25.82 30.13
CA LEU A 61 14.33 24.39 30.44
C LEU A 61 14.97 23.62 29.31
N ILE A 62 14.53 23.88 28.08
CA ILE A 62 15.13 23.31 26.87
C ILE A 62 16.61 23.72 26.80
N ARG A 63 16.91 25.01 27.05
CA ARG A 63 18.28 25.53 27.05
C ARG A 63 19.17 24.90 28.13
N ASP A 64 18.65 24.75 29.36
CA ASP A 64 19.36 24.14 30.48
C ASP A 64 19.66 22.67 30.22
N HIS A 65 18.69 21.92 29.69
CA HIS A 65 18.87 20.52 29.31
C HIS A 65 19.94 20.38 28.24
N HIS A 66 19.94 21.25 27.22
CA HIS A 66 21.00 21.28 26.21
C HIS A 66 22.36 21.63 26.79
N LYS A 67 22.45 22.61 27.70
CA LYS A 67 23.72 22.93 28.39
C LYS A 67 24.23 21.76 29.23
N MET A 68 23.34 21.06 29.94
CA MET A 68 23.70 19.87 30.71
C MET A 68 24.13 18.72 29.80
N SER A 69 23.41 18.49 28.70
CA SER A 69 23.75 17.50 27.66
C SER A 69 25.10 17.81 26.98
N LEU A 70 25.46 19.08 26.81
CA LEU A 70 26.76 19.52 26.29
C LEU A 70 27.91 19.37 27.31
N LEU A 71 27.61 19.37 28.61
CA LEU A 71 28.60 19.10 29.67
C LEU A 71 28.77 17.59 29.91
N CYS A 72 27.70 16.82 29.77
CA CYS A 72 27.69 15.35 29.85
C CYS A 72 28.16 14.66 28.55
N THR A 73 28.43 15.38 27.46
CA THR A 73 28.95 14.78 26.22
C THR A 73 30.44 14.46 26.28
N ASN A 74 31.15 14.88 27.33
CA ASN A 74 32.57 14.56 27.54
C ASN A 74 32.83 13.38 28.50
N MET A 75 31.82 12.88 29.20
CA MET A 75 31.90 11.63 29.98
C MET A 75 30.52 10.96 29.90
N GLU A 76 30.48 9.77 29.30
CA GLU A 76 29.27 8.95 29.03
C GLU A 76 28.56 9.20 27.68
N LYS A 77 29.32 9.18 26.57
CA LYS A 77 28.91 8.26 25.49
C LYS A 77 29.25 6.85 25.96
N GLN A 78 28.32 6.19 26.65
CA GLN A 78 28.22 4.75 26.49
C GLN A 78 27.86 4.55 25.02
N MET A 79 28.89 4.40 24.17
CA MET A 79 28.72 3.71 22.92
C MET A 79 28.13 2.35 23.32
N VAL A 80 26.85 2.14 23.07
CA VAL A 80 26.42 0.79 22.72
C VAL A 80 27.25 0.51 21.47
N THR A 81 28.37 -0.17 21.63
CA THR A 81 29.04 -0.83 20.53
C THR A 81 28.01 -1.84 20.05
N THR A 82 27.20 -1.45 19.07
CA THR A 82 26.28 -2.37 18.42
C THR A 82 27.15 -3.49 17.88
N ASP A 83 27.10 -4.65 18.53
CA ASP A 83 27.93 -5.78 18.19
C ASP A 83 27.34 -6.45 16.95
N TYR A 84 27.77 -6.00 15.77
CA TYR A 84 27.33 -6.54 14.49
C TYR A 84 28.01 -7.88 14.16
N SER A 85 28.84 -8.44 15.06
CA SER A 85 29.59 -9.67 14.81
C SER A 85 28.68 -10.85 14.47
N SER A 86 27.50 -10.94 15.08
CA SER A 86 26.51 -11.97 14.78
C SER A 86 25.95 -11.84 13.37
N ILE A 87 25.61 -10.62 12.93
CA ILE A 87 25.11 -10.35 11.58
C ILE A 87 26.20 -10.62 10.54
N LEU A 88 27.45 -10.22 10.81
CA LEU A 88 28.58 -10.49 9.92
C LEU A 88 28.87 -11.99 9.80
N ALA A 89 28.81 -12.74 10.91
CA ALA A 89 28.96 -14.19 10.90
C ALA A 89 27.84 -14.88 10.12
N GLU A 90 26.60 -14.39 10.20
CA GLU A 90 25.49 -14.87 9.39
C GLU A 90 25.71 -14.59 7.89
N ILE A 91 26.23 -13.41 7.54
CA ILE A 91 26.60 -13.09 6.13
C ILE A 91 27.74 -14.00 5.66
N ASP A 92 28.73 -14.32 6.50
CA ASP A 92 29.79 -15.28 6.16
C ASP A 92 29.21 -16.68 5.86
N ILE A 93 28.20 -17.11 6.61
CA ILE A 93 27.50 -18.39 6.40
C ILE A 93 26.70 -18.38 5.09
N ILE A 94 25.99 -17.28 4.82
CA ILE A 94 25.14 -17.12 3.62
C ILE A 94 25.99 -16.94 2.34
N GLY A 95 27.12 -16.25 2.46
CA GLY A 95 28.00 -15.86 1.35
C GLY A 95 27.91 -14.37 1.02
N TRP A 96 29.06 -13.69 0.99
CA TRP A 96 29.18 -12.26 0.69
C TRP A 96 28.70 -11.88 -0.71
N GLU A 97 28.77 -12.81 -1.67
CA GLU A 97 28.27 -12.61 -3.03
C GLU A 97 26.74 -12.46 -3.09
N LYS A 98 26.04 -12.90 -2.03
CA LYS A 98 24.60 -12.71 -1.86
C LYS A 98 24.26 -11.37 -1.24
N LEU A 99 25.21 -10.63 -0.67
CA LEU A 99 24.96 -9.29 -0.14
C LEU A 99 24.85 -8.29 -1.30
N ALA A 100 23.68 -7.69 -1.46
CA ALA A 100 23.42 -6.68 -2.48
C ALA A 100 23.77 -5.27 -1.99
N SER A 101 23.38 -4.93 -0.77
CA SER A 101 23.70 -3.64 -0.16
C SER A 101 23.49 -3.67 1.36
N VAL A 102 24.12 -2.74 2.07
CA VAL A 102 23.90 -2.46 3.49
C VAL A 102 23.82 -0.94 3.70
N ASN A 103 23.05 -0.48 4.68
CA ASN A 103 23.01 0.93 5.05
C ASN A 103 24.19 1.32 5.98
N HIS A 104 24.34 2.62 6.23
CA HIS A 104 25.51 3.18 6.91
C HIS A 104 25.66 2.76 8.38
N ASP A 105 24.56 2.40 9.02
CA ASP A 105 24.44 2.04 10.43
C ASP A 105 24.18 0.53 10.64
N PHE A 106 24.26 -0.29 9.58
CA PHE A 106 24.04 -1.74 9.62
C PHE A 106 22.69 -2.17 10.25
N THR A 107 21.70 -1.28 10.19
CA THR A 107 20.32 -1.57 10.61
C THR A 107 19.48 -2.11 9.48
N GLU A 108 19.90 -1.98 8.23
CA GLU A 108 19.22 -2.52 7.06
C GLU A 108 20.21 -3.16 6.09
N LEU A 109 19.92 -4.39 5.65
CA LEU A 109 20.67 -5.06 4.59
C LEU A 109 19.74 -5.65 3.54
N LYS A 110 20.30 -5.88 2.35
CA LYS A 110 19.60 -6.51 1.23
C LYS A 110 20.41 -7.72 0.76
N LEU A 111 19.79 -8.89 0.78
CA LEU A 111 20.34 -10.12 0.23
C LEU A 111 19.70 -10.40 -1.13
N LYS A 112 20.49 -10.85 -2.10
CA LYS A 112 20.03 -11.25 -3.42
C LYS A 112 20.13 -12.75 -3.62
N MET A 113 19.25 -13.28 -4.45
CA MET A 113 19.36 -14.62 -5.03
C MET A 113 18.95 -14.58 -6.50
N TYR A 114 19.34 -15.60 -7.27
CA TYR A 114 18.87 -15.81 -8.63
C TYR A 114 18.15 -17.14 -8.68
N ASP A 115 16.93 -17.15 -9.21
CA ASP A 115 16.15 -18.38 -9.36
C ASP A 115 16.63 -19.23 -10.54
N SER A 116 15.98 -20.37 -10.74
CA SER A 116 16.25 -21.29 -11.85
C SER A 116 16.07 -20.68 -13.25
N LEU A 117 15.30 -19.59 -13.38
CA LEU A 117 15.15 -18.82 -14.63
C LEU A 117 16.06 -17.60 -14.69
N ASN A 118 16.99 -17.47 -13.73
CA ASN A 118 17.98 -16.40 -13.63
C ASN A 118 17.39 -15.00 -13.39
N TYR A 119 16.18 -14.92 -12.81
CA TYR A 119 15.63 -13.68 -12.28
C TYR A 119 16.22 -13.37 -10.91
N GLN A 120 16.59 -12.11 -10.70
CA GLN A 120 17.13 -11.65 -9.43
C GLN A 120 16.00 -11.31 -8.46
N HIS A 121 16.05 -11.86 -7.25
CA HIS A 121 15.14 -11.55 -6.15
C HIS A 121 15.90 -10.90 -5.00
N ILE A 122 15.26 -9.97 -4.28
CA ILE A 122 15.85 -9.24 -3.15
C ILE A 122 15.04 -9.48 -1.87
N LEU A 123 15.73 -9.95 -0.83
CA LEU A 123 15.27 -9.97 0.54
C LEU A 123 15.80 -8.74 1.26
N ASN A 124 14.91 -7.85 1.68
CA ASN A 124 15.23 -6.72 2.55
C ASN A 124 15.07 -7.15 4.02
N VAL A 125 16.06 -6.81 4.84
CA VAL A 125 16.11 -7.16 6.25
C VAL A 125 16.38 -5.90 7.06
N LYS A 126 15.55 -5.63 8.07
CA LYS A 126 15.71 -4.48 8.98
C LYS A 126 15.84 -4.91 10.43
N PHE A 127 16.95 -4.56 11.05
CA PHE A 127 17.30 -4.78 12.45
C PHE A 127 17.00 -3.51 13.26
N GLY A 128 15.75 -3.34 13.67
CA GLY A 128 15.31 -2.18 14.47
C GLY A 128 14.55 -2.54 15.74
N ASN A 129 14.15 -3.80 15.88
CA ASN A 129 13.33 -4.33 16.97
C ASN A 129 13.93 -5.67 17.46
N LEU A 130 13.34 -6.27 18.51
CA LEU A 130 13.69 -7.62 18.98
C LEU A 130 13.51 -8.69 17.89
N VAL A 131 12.63 -8.43 16.92
CA VAL A 131 12.38 -9.27 15.74
C VAL A 131 12.76 -8.49 14.50
N PRO A 132 13.65 -9.00 13.63
CA PRO A 132 13.95 -8.38 12.35
C PRO A 132 12.72 -8.34 11.44
N ASP A 133 12.57 -7.27 10.67
CA ASP A 133 11.54 -7.17 9.64
C ASP A 133 12.09 -7.69 8.31
N PHE A 134 11.32 -8.54 7.65
CA PHE A 134 11.70 -9.20 6.41
C PHE A 134 10.69 -8.87 5.31
N SER A 135 11.17 -8.39 4.17
CA SER A 135 10.30 -8.10 3.03
C SER A 135 10.96 -8.46 1.69
N ALA A 136 10.16 -9.07 0.83
CA ALA A 136 10.53 -9.44 -0.55
C ALA A 136 9.35 -9.13 -1.47
N GLU A 137 9.60 -8.99 -2.77
CA GLU A 137 8.57 -8.79 -3.80
C GLU A 137 7.89 -10.10 -4.19
N TYR A 138 7.42 -10.86 -3.19
CA TYR A 138 6.76 -12.14 -3.40
C TYR A 138 5.24 -12.02 -3.28
N PRO A 139 4.48 -12.94 -3.92
CA PRO A 139 3.02 -12.92 -3.91
C PRO A 139 2.39 -13.04 -2.52
N ARG A 140 3.08 -13.72 -1.61
CA ARG A 140 2.70 -13.87 -0.20
C ARG A 140 3.92 -13.61 0.67
N ASN A 141 3.66 -13.21 1.91
CA ASN A 141 4.70 -13.15 2.93
C ASN A 141 5.23 -14.57 3.19
N ILE A 142 6.54 -14.65 3.38
CA ILE A 142 7.19 -15.89 3.81
C ILE A 142 6.82 -16.08 5.28
N ASN A 143 6.12 -17.17 5.60
CA ASN A 143 5.76 -17.49 6.97
C ASN A 143 7.02 -17.98 7.70
N PHE A 144 7.63 -17.10 8.50
CA PHE A 144 8.76 -17.43 9.33
C PHE A 144 8.52 -16.92 10.76
N GLU A 145 8.47 -17.85 11.71
CA GLU A 145 8.39 -17.50 13.13
C GLU A 145 9.79 -17.25 13.67
N TRP A 146 10.11 -15.99 13.96
CA TRP A 146 11.39 -15.61 14.52
C TRP A 146 11.42 -15.88 16.03
N HIS A 147 12.36 -16.71 16.46
CA HIS A 147 12.64 -17.00 17.86
C HIS A 147 14.00 -16.44 18.25
N GLU A 148 13.99 -15.48 19.18
CA GLU A 148 15.21 -14.80 19.64
C GLU A 148 16.23 -15.79 20.20
N GLY A 149 17.47 -15.73 19.70
CA GLY A 149 18.57 -16.59 20.14
C GLY A 149 18.63 -17.98 19.51
N THR A 150 17.62 -18.38 18.72
CA THR A 150 17.63 -19.67 18.00
C THR A 150 17.46 -19.53 16.49
N SER A 151 16.62 -18.61 16.03
CA SER A 151 16.44 -18.36 14.60
C SER A 151 17.64 -17.64 14.01
N THR A 152 18.00 -18.02 12.80
CA THR A 152 19.14 -17.45 12.07
C THR A 152 18.71 -16.69 10.83
N LEU A 153 19.54 -15.75 10.40
CA LEU A 153 19.32 -15.07 9.12
C LEU A 153 19.48 -16.06 7.94
N SER A 154 20.38 -17.04 8.08
CA SER A 154 20.60 -18.10 7.09
C SER A 154 19.35 -18.98 6.85
N GLU A 155 18.62 -19.33 7.91
CA GLU A 155 17.34 -20.04 7.80
C GLU A 155 16.31 -19.24 7.00
N MET A 156 16.14 -17.96 7.34
CA MET A 156 15.22 -17.07 6.63
C MET A 156 15.62 -16.89 5.16
N TYR A 157 16.92 -16.74 4.89
CA TYR A 157 17.43 -16.66 3.52
C TYR A 157 17.16 -17.95 2.73
N SER A 158 17.30 -19.11 3.36
CA SER A 158 17.01 -20.41 2.74
C SER A 158 15.52 -20.53 2.38
N LEU A 159 14.62 -20.12 3.27
CA LEU A 159 13.17 -20.08 3.00
C LEU A 159 12.83 -19.08 1.88
N PHE A 160 13.49 -17.92 1.86
CA PHE A 160 13.36 -16.94 0.78
C PHE A 160 13.78 -17.50 -0.58
N CYS A 161 14.86 -18.28 -0.64
CA CYS A 161 15.27 -18.95 -1.88
C CYS A 161 14.25 -20.02 -2.30
N GLN A 162 13.79 -20.83 -1.36
CA GLN A 162 12.83 -21.90 -1.64
C GLN A 162 11.48 -21.35 -2.14
N ALA A 163 11.01 -20.24 -1.56
CA ALA A 163 9.79 -19.57 -1.99
C ALA A 163 9.90 -19.03 -3.43
N ALA A 164 11.07 -18.54 -3.87
CA ALA A 164 11.28 -18.13 -5.27
C ALA A 164 11.08 -19.29 -6.25
N GLU A 165 11.59 -20.47 -5.93
CA GLU A 165 11.41 -21.66 -6.78
C GLU A 165 9.96 -22.16 -6.77
N GLN A 166 9.25 -22.01 -5.63
CA GLN A 166 7.84 -22.36 -5.54
C GLN A 166 6.93 -21.48 -6.41
N TYR A 167 7.25 -20.18 -6.57
CA TYR A 167 6.40 -19.23 -7.31
C TYR A 167 6.69 -19.14 -8.81
N GLN A 168 7.56 -19.99 -9.37
CA GLN A 168 7.89 -19.98 -10.80
C GLN A 168 6.64 -20.13 -11.68
N ASP A 169 5.78 -21.11 -11.39
CA ASP A 169 4.56 -21.34 -12.17
C ASP A 169 3.59 -20.17 -12.08
N PHE A 170 3.52 -19.51 -10.92
CA PHE A 170 2.70 -18.31 -10.75
C PHE A 170 3.21 -17.16 -11.60
N TRP A 171 4.51 -16.85 -11.53
CA TRP A 171 5.06 -15.76 -12.33
C TRP A 171 4.93 -16.02 -13.82
N LYS A 172 5.13 -17.26 -14.25
CA LYS A 172 4.87 -17.68 -15.64
C LYS A 172 3.41 -17.41 -16.05
N ALA A 173 2.44 -17.85 -15.25
CA ALA A 173 1.03 -17.64 -15.55
C ALA A 173 0.65 -16.15 -15.63
N MET A 174 1.24 -15.32 -14.77
CA MET A 174 1.04 -13.87 -14.80
C MET A 174 1.70 -13.23 -16.03
N GLU A 175 2.91 -13.65 -16.40
CA GLU A 175 3.61 -13.18 -17.62
C GLU A 175 2.82 -13.57 -18.89
N GLU A 176 2.28 -14.78 -18.95
CA GLU A 176 1.40 -15.24 -20.04
C GLU A 176 0.08 -14.46 -20.10
N LEU A 177 -0.52 -14.13 -18.95
CA LEU A 177 -1.72 -13.29 -18.89
C LEU A 177 -1.41 -11.86 -19.38
N ASP A 178 -0.32 -11.28 -18.91
CA ASP A 178 0.11 -9.91 -19.25
C ASP A 178 0.45 -9.78 -20.75
N ALA A 179 0.98 -10.86 -21.36
CA ALA A 179 1.24 -10.92 -22.80
C ALA A 179 -0.03 -11.16 -23.63
N GLY A 180 -0.98 -11.93 -23.11
CA GLY A 180 -2.18 -12.37 -23.83
C GLY A 180 -3.35 -11.40 -23.81
N CYS A 181 -3.33 -10.34 -22.99
CA CYS A 181 -4.46 -9.40 -22.90
C CYS A 181 -4.03 -7.98 -22.51
N TRP A 182 -4.96 -7.04 -22.57
CA TRP A 182 -4.74 -5.66 -22.14
C TRP A 182 -5.01 -5.50 -20.64
N VAL A 183 -3.93 -5.48 -19.87
CA VAL A 183 -3.93 -5.16 -18.44
C VAL A 183 -4.11 -3.65 -18.23
N LEU A 184 -5.16 -3.31 -17.47
CA LEU A 184 -5.48 -1.97 -17.00
C LEU A 184 -4.84 -1.68 -15.65
N GLU A 185 -4.85 -2.65 -14.72
CA GLU A 185 -4.25 -2.51 -13.39
C GLU A 185 -3.60 -3.81 -12.89
N PRO A 186 -2.49 -3.73 -12.14
CA PRO A 186 -1.66 -2.53 -11.97
C PRO A 186 -1.01 -2.09 -13.30
N GLU A 187 -0.67 -0.81 -13.43
CA GLU A 187 -0.06 -0.27 -14.66
C GLU A 187 1.33 -0.85 -14.93
N SER A 188 2.09 -1.06 -13.86
CA SER A 188 3.40 -1.70 -13.88
C SER A 188 3.37 -2.83 -12.86
N PRO A 189 2.92 -4.03 -13.27
CA PRO A 189 2.85 -5.15 -12.36
C PRO A 189 4.22 -5.57 -11.84
N SER A 190 4.25 -5.88 -10.55
CA SER A 190 5.39 -6.44 -9.85
C SER A 190 5.17 -7.91 -9.51
N ARG A 191 6.23 -8.61 -9.12
CA ARG A 191 6.18 -10.04 -8.76
C ARG A 191 5.33 -10.37 -7.53
N ARG A 192 4.91 -9.35 -6.75
CA ARG A 192 3.98 -9.50 -5.62
C ARG A 192 2.51 -9.44 -6.03
N ASP A 193 2.21 -8.88 -7.19
CA ASP A 193 0.83 -8.52 -7.55
C ASP A 193 0.08 -9.76 -8.05
N THR A 194 -0.81 -10.27 -7.20
CA THR A 194 -1.62 -11.48 -7.45
C THR A 194 -2.89 -11.24 -8.25
N TYR A 195 -3.11 -10.01 -8.71
CA TYR A 195 -4.30 -9.66 -9.46
C TYR A 195 -3.96 -8.93 -10.76
N ARG A 196 -4.88 -9.01 -11.72
CA ARG A 196 -4.92 -8.15 -12.90
C ARG A 196 -6.34 -7.67 -13.12
N LYS A 197 -6.51 -6.38 -13.41
CA LYS A 197 -7.72 -5.88 -14.04
C LYS A 197 -7.48 -5.80 -15.54
N ILE A 198 -8.24 -6.55 -16.31
CA ILE A 198 -8.08 -6.64 -17.77
C ILE A 198 -9.27 -6.01 -18.48
N SER A 199 -9.03 -5.47 -19.67
CA SER A 199 -10.09 -4.97 -20.55
C SER A 199 -10.82 -6.13 -21.22
N ILE A 200 -12.15 -6.09 -21.24
CA ILE A 200 -12.99 -7.10 -21.90
C ILE A 200 -13.69 -6.48 -23.12
N ALA A 201 -14.28 -5.30 -22.93
CA ALA A 201 -14.97 -4.53 -23.95
C ALA A 201 -14.97 -3.04 -23.54
N PRO A 202 -15.43 -2.11 -24.38
CA PRO A 202 -15.57 -0.71 -23.97
C PRO A 202 -16.40 -0.57 -22.69
N ASN A 203 -15.85 0.12 -21.68
CA ASN A 203 -16.47 0.31 -20.35
C ASN A 203 -16.74 -0.97 -19.54
N ILE A 204 -16.17 -2.11 -19.93
CA ILE A 204 -16.26 -3.40 -19.21
C ILE A 204 -14.85 -3.94 -18.95
N SER A 205 -14.57 -4.23 -17.69
CA SER A 205 -13.31 -4.84 -17.27
C SER A 205 -13.56 -5.98 -16.29
N LEU A 206 -12.59 -6.90 -16.23
CA LEU A 206 -12.60 -8.05 -15.35
C LEU A 206 -11.39 -7.97 -14.43
N LYS A 207 -11.61 -7.90 -13.12
CA LYS A 207 -10.56 -8.12 -12.14
C LYS A 207 -10.43 -9.62 -11.89
N ILE A 208 -9.22 -10.13 -12.02
CA ILE A 208 -8.83 -11.52 -11.83
C ILE A 208 -7.84 -11.56 -10.67
N GLU A 209 -8.10 -12.39 -9.67
CA GLU A 209 -7.19 -12.67 -8.55
C GLU A 209 -6.74 -14.14 -8.63
N VAL A 210 -5.45 -14.33 -8.83
CA VAL A 210 -4.80 -15.63 -9.07
C VAL A 210 -4.20 -16.14 -7.77
N ASP A 211 -4.44 -17.41 -7.44
CA ASP A 211 -3.78 -18.07 -6.31
C ASP A 211 -2.31 -18.38 -6.67
N PRO A 212 -1.32 -17.82 -5.96
CA PRO A 212 0.09 -18.08 -6.24
C PRO A 212 0.53 -19.53 -6.09
N ASN A 213 -0.21 -20.35 -5.35
CA ASN A 213 0.09 -21.77 -5.20
C ASN A 213 -0.60 -22.64 -6.27
N HIS A 214 -1.65 -22.13 -6.90
CA HIS A 214 -2.47 -22.86 -7.88
C HIS A 214 -2.85 -21.93 -9.05
N PRO A 215 -1.87 -21.42 -9.81
CA PRO A 215 -2.09 -20.28 -10.70
C PRO A 215 -2.98 -20.55 -11.91
N TYR A 216 -3.13 -21.81 -12.32
CA TYR A 216 -3.94 -22.21 -13.47
C TYR A 216 -5.35 -22.71 -13.09
N VAL A 217 -5.69 -22.76 -11.80
CA VAL A 217 -7.07 -23.03 -11.36
C VAL A 217 -7.94 -21.81 -11.67
N PHE A 218 -9.24 -22.03 -11.91
CA PHE A 218 -10.17 -20.94 -12.16
C PHE A 218 -10.06 -19.85 -11.08
N PRO A 219 -9.70 -18.61 -11.44
CA PRO A 219 -9.37 -17.57 -10.49
C PRO A 219 -10.62 -16.94 -9.86
N SER A 220 -10.42 -16.19 -8.76
CA SER A 220 -11.47 -15.31 -8.26
C SER A 220 -11.64 -14.15 -9.24
N ILE A 221 -12.88 -13.89 -9.65
CA ILE A 221 -13.18 -12.85 -10.64
C ILE A 221 -14.19 -11.82 -10.12
N THR A 222 -14.00 -10.56 -10.50
CA THR A 222 -14.93 -9.46 -10.21
C THR A 222 -15.16 -8.63 -11.46
N TRP A 223 -16.41 -8.54 -11.89
CA TRP A 223 -16.82 -7.75 -13.05
C TRP A 223 -16.97 -6.27 -12.71
N LEU A 224 -16.51 -5.38 -13.58
CA LEU A 224 -16.67 -3.93 -13.46
C LEU A 224 -17.21 -3.32 -14.77
N GLY A 225 -18.25 -2.50 -14.66
CA GLY A 225 -19.09 -2.07 -15.79
C GLY A 225 -20.54 -1.83 -15.37
N SER A 226 -21.43 -1.56 -16.33
CA SER A 226 -22.87 -1.51 -16.05
C SER A 226 -23.43 -2.93 -15.90
N GLU A 227 -24.39 -3.11 -15.00
CA GLU A 227 -24.95 -4.44 -14.73
C GLU A 227 -25.56 -5.10 -15.98
N THR A 228 -26.22 -4.30 -16.83
CA THR A 228 -26.83 -4.76 -18.09
C THR A 228 -25.81 -5.24 -19.11
N ALA A 229 -24.61 -4.65 -19.14
CA ALA A 229 -23.57 -5.04 -20.07
C ALA A 229 -22.77 -6.24 -19.55
N ILE A 230 -22.56 -6.30 -18.22
CA ILE A 230 -21.85 -7.41 -17.56
C ILE A 230 -22.66 -8.71 -17.59
N SER A 231 -23.99 -8.65 -17.44
CA SER A 231 -24.80 -9.85 -17.23
C SER A 231 -24.59 -10.91 -18.32
N ILE A 232 -24.42 -10.48 -19.57
CA ILE A 232 -24.14 -11.34 -20.72
C ILE A 232 -22.86 -12.16 -20.52
N PHE A 233 -21.77 -11.52 -20.10
CA PHE A 233 -20.49 -12.20 -19.89
C PHE A 233 -20.51 -13.07 -18.63
N ARG A 234 -21.26 -12.65 -17.61
CA ARG A 234 -21.41 -13.43 -16.38
C ARG A 234 -22.14 -14.75 -16.65
N GLU A 235 -23.23 -14.71 -17.41
CA GLU A 235 -23.97 -15.90 -17.83
C GLU A 235 -23.07 -16.87 -18.62
N LYS A 236 -22.28 -16.36 -19.57
CA LYS A 236 -21.32 -17.19 -20.34
C LYS A 236 -20.33 -17.96 -19.46
N ILE A 237 -19.76 -17.33 -18.44
CA ILE A 237 -18.85 -18.01 -17.51
C ILE A 237 -19.60 -19.09 -16.72
N LEU A 238 -20.79 -18.78 -16.21
CA LEU A 238 -21.57 -19.72 -15.38
C LEU A 238 -22.01 -20.96 -16.17
N ASP A 239 -22.38 -20.78 -17.43
CA ASP A 239 -22.89 -21.86 -18.28
C ASP A 239 -21.80 -22.79 -18.83
N ARG A 240 -20.53 -22.39 -18.75
CA ARG A 240 -19.43 -23.06 -19.44
C ARG A 240 -18.20 -23.26 -18.59
N ILE A 241 -18.29 -23.06 -17.28
CA ILE A 241 -17.14 -23.13 -16.36
C ILE A 241 -16.38 -24.46 -16.47
N GLU A 242 -17.08 -25.55 -16.83
CA GLU A 242 -16.51 -26.87 -17.03
C GLU A 242 -15.53 -26.99 -18.21
N VAL A 243 -15.49 -26.01 -19.12
CA VAL A 243 -14.50 -25.99 -20.22
C VAL A 243 -13.15 -25.43 -19.77
N TRP A 244 -13.03 -24.94 -18.54
CA TRP A 244 -11.76 -24.45 -18.01
C TRP A 244 -10.73 -25.58 -17.92
N ASP A 245 -9.61 -25.40 -18.61
CA ASP A 245 -8.51 -26.36 -18.65
C ASP A 245 -7.31 -25.80 -17.87
N SER A 246 -6.91 -26.46 -16.79
CA SER A 246 -5.76 -26.02 -15.96
C SER A 246 -4.41 -26.25 -16.63
N ASP A 247 -4.38 -26.91 -17.80
CA ASP A 247 -3.17 -27.05 -18.62
C ASP A 247 -3.01 -25.87 -19.61
N LEU A 248 -4.01 -24.98 -19.72
CA LEU A 248 -4.00 -23.83 -20.61
C LEU A 248 -3.75 -22.50 -19.87
N PRO A 249 -3.12 -21.50 -20.53
CA PRO A 249 -2.97 -20.16 -19.98
C PRO A 249 -4.32 -19.51 -19.64
N ILE A 250 -4.32 -18.67 -18.60
CA ILE A 250 -5.52 -17.97 -18.09
C ILE A 250 -6.23 -17.19 -19.20
N HIS A 251 -5.49 -16.46 -20.04
CA HIS A 251 -6.10 -15.64 -21.10
C HIS A 251 -6.82 -16.50 -22.14
N ALA A 252 -6.24 -17.64 -22.55
CA ALA A 252 -6.82 -18.55 -23.54
C ALA A 252 -8.10 -19.23 -23.02
N ASN A 253 -8.11 -19.60 -21.74
CA ASN A 253 -9.31 -20.09 -21.09
C ASN A 253 -10.41 -19.02 -21.06
N LEU A 254 -10.07 -17.78 -20.74
CA LEU A 254 -11.03 -16.66 -20.71
C LEU A 254 -11.63 -16.37 -22.09
N GLU A 255 -10.82 -16.37 -23.15
CA GLU A 255 -11.30 -16.24 -24.53
C GLU A 255 -12.30 -17.34 -24.89
N THR A 256 -11.98 -18.58 -24.50
CA THR A 256 -12.85 -19.73 -24.72
C THR A 256 -14.16 -19.61 -23.96
N LEU A 257 -14.12 -19.27 -22.66
CA LEU A 257 -15.29 -19.09 -21.81
C LEU A 257 -16.20 -17.95 -22.27
N LEU A 258 -15.61 -16.84 -22.69
CA LEU A 258 -16.36 -15.64 -23.08
C LEU A 258 -16.76 -15.63 -24.55
N GLU A 259 -16.19 -16.51 -25.38
CA GLU A 259 -16.30 -16.52 -26.85
C GLU A 259 -15.94 -15.17 -27.46
N ILE A 260 -14.84 -14.60 -26.99
CA ILE A 260 -14.29 -13.36 -27.53
C ILE A 260 -12.80 -13.55 -27.74
N SER A 261 -12.22 -12.71 -28.60
CA SER A 261 -10.78 -12.47 -28.56
C SER A 261 -10.52 -11.36 -27.56
N LEU A 262 -9.64 -11.59 -26.60
CA LEU A 262 -9.32 -10.58 -25.59
C LEU A 262 -8.61 -9.40 -26.27
N PRO A 263 -8.98 -8.15 -25.94
CA PRO A 263 -8.27 -6.99 -26.46
C PRO A 263 -6.80 -7.05 -26.05
N SER A 264 -5.89 -6.79 -26.98
CA SER A 264 -4.47 -6.59 -26.69
C SER A 264 -4.11 -5.11 -26.83
N LYS A 265 -3.13 -4.65 -26.03
CA LYS A 265 -2.67 -3.25 -26.08
C LYS A 265 -2.15 -2.85 -27.47
N GLN A 266 -1.56 -3.80 -28.21
CA GLN A 266 -1.01 -3.57 -29.54
C GLN A 266 -2.08 -3.48 -30.63
N CYS A 267 -3.14 -4.29 -30.55
CA CYS A 267 -4.26 -4.25 -31.52
C CYS A 267 -5.01 -2.92 -31.46
N ILE A 268 -5.17 -2.33 -30.28
CA ILE A 268 -5.91 -1.08 -30.10
C ILE A 268 -5.12 0.14 -30.58
N ALA A 269 -3.79 0.15 -30.38
CA ALA A 269 -2.93 1.23 -30.88
C ALA A 269 -2.95 1.38 -32.41
N MET A 270 -3.39 0.35 -33.14
CA MET A 270 -3.54 0.34 -34.60
C MET A 270 -4.98 0.57 -35.07
N GLY A 271 -5.96 0.62 -34.15
CA GLY A 271 -7.38 0.79 -34.44
C GLY A 271 -7.91 2.21 -34.16
N THR A 272 -8.95 2.62 -34.88
CA THR A 272 -9.67 3.90 -34.72
C THR A 272 -10.66 3.94 -33.54
N GLU A 273 -10.73 2.88 -32.74
CA GLU A 273 -11.67 2.79 -31.61
C GLU A 273 -10.96 3.26 -30.33
N ASN A 274 -11.37 4.42 -29.81
CA ASN A 274 -10.88 4.95 -28.54
C ASN A 274 -11.39 4.06 -27.39
N TYR A 275 -10.64 3.01 -27.06
CA TYR A 275 -10.88 2.23 -25.83
C TYR A 275 -10.36 2.94 -24.56
N GLU A 276 -9.77 4.14 -24.70
CA GLU A 276 -9.36 4.99 -23.58
C GLU A 276 -10.60 5.48 -22.82
N VAL A 277 -10.93 4.78 -21.73
CA VAL A 277 -12.03 5.15 -20.84
C VAL A 277 -11.53 6.20 -19.84
N THR A 278 -11.94 7.45 -20.05
CA THR A 278 -11.67 8.55 -19.11
C THR A 278 -12.78 8.70 -18.09
N CYS A 279 -12.44 9.16 -16.89
CA CYS A 279 -13.45 9.51 -15.89
C CYS A 279 -14.24 10.75 -16.33
N CYS A 280 -15.56 10.68 -16.32
CA CYS A 280 -16.43 11.81 -16.70
C CYS A 280 -16.40 12.99 -15.70
N ILE A 281 -15.74 12.86 -14.54
CA ILE A 281 -15.60 13.96 -13.55
C ILE A 281 -14.23 14.65 -13.70
N CYS A 282 -13.13 13.90 -13.61
CA CYS A 282 -11.78 14.48 -13.66
C CYS A 282 -11.18 14.50 -15.07
N TYR A 283 -11.81 13.85 -16.05
CA TYR A 283 -11.33 13.70 -17.43
C TYR A 283 -9.95 13.03 -17.54
N SER A 284 -9.48 12.37 -16.48
CA SER A 284 -8.26 11.58 -16.47
C SER A 284 -8.56 10.11 -16.73
N GLU A 285 -7.66 9.44 -17.44
CA GLU A 285 -7.64 7.97 -17.58
C GLU A 285 -7.23 7.27 -16.28
N ARG A 286 -6.33 7.90 -15.52
CA ARG A 286 -5.86 7.39 -14.24
C ARG A 286 -5.95 8.44 -13.14
N LEU A 287 -6.36 8.01 -11.96
CA LEU A 287 -6.26 8.77 -10.72
C LEU A 287 -5.59 7.87 -9.67
N ASN A 288 -4.41 8.27 -9.18
CA ASN A 288 -3.61 7.48 -8.22
C ASN A 288 -3.31 6.05 -8.69
N GLY A 289 -3.11 5.86 -10.00
CA GLY A 289 -2.84 4.55 -10.60
C GLY A 289 -4.08 3.74 -10.96
N GLU A 290 -5.27 4.11 -10.47
CA GLU A 290 -6.55 3.46 -10.79
C GLU A 290 -7.21 4.05 -12.03
N VAL A 291 -7.87 3.22 -12.84
CA VAL A 291 -8.74 3.63 -13.95
C VAL A 291 -10.21 3.68 -13.54
N PRO A 292 -11.10 4.37 -14.29
CA PRO A 292 -12.52 4.42 -13.99
C PRO A 292 -13.12 3.02 -13.84
N SER A 293 -13.75 2.77 -12.69
CA SER A 293 -14.21 1.44 -12.30
C SER A 293 -15.71 1.38 -11.99
N ARG A 294 -16.38 2.53 -11.94
CA ARG A 294 -17.84 2.60 -11.82
C ARG A 294 -18.46 3.18 -13.08
N THR A 295 -19.26 2.38 -13.76
CA THR A 295 -20.05 2.81 -14.93
C THR A 295 -21.49 3.07 -14.53
N CYS A 296 -22.14 4.05 -15.14
CA CYS A 296 -23.56 4.31 -14.95
C CYS A 296 -24.41 3.13 -15.46
N ASP A 297 -25.37 2.66 -14.66
CA ASP A 297 -26.22 1.52 -15.02
C ASP A 297 -27.31 1.88 -16.05
N ASN A 298 -27.52 3.18 -16.34
CA ASN A 298 -28.42 3.61 -17.40
C ASN A 298 -27.84 3.20 -18.79
N PRO A 299 -28.53 2.34 -19.57
CA PRO A 299 -28.06 1.87 -20.87
C PRO A 299 -27.78 2.99 -21.88
N ASN A 300 -28.46 4.13 -21.75
CA ASN A 300 -28.28 5.28 -22.63
C ASN A 300 -27.14 6.23 -22.19
N CYS A 301 -26.48 5.95 -21.07
CA CYS A 301 -25.43 6.80 -20.51
C CYS A 301 -24.05 6.17 -20.69
N GLY A 302 -23.81 5.01 -20.09
CA GLY A 302 -22.54 4.27 -20.20
C GLY A 302 -21.28 4.99 -19.70
N GLN A 303 -21.40 6.17 -19.06
CA GLN A 303 -20.25 6.94 -18.60
C GLN A 303 -19.56 6.29 -17.39
N SER A 304 -18.23 6.37 -17.37
CA SER A 304 -17.39 5.76 -16.33
C SER A 304 -16.77 6.80 -15.40
N PHE A 305 -16.56 6.38 -14.15
CA PHE A 305 -16.07 7.22 -13.07
C PHE A 305 -15.02 6.48 -12.24
N HIS A 306 -13.98 7.18 -11.79
CA HIS A 306 -13.19 6.71 -10.65
C HIS A 306 -14.10 6.61 -9.41
N ILE A 307 -13.91 5.57 -8.61
CA ILE A 307 -14.68 5.38 -7.37
C ILE A 307 -14.48 6.59 -6.46
N TYR A 308 -13.24 7.08 -6.32
CA TYR A 308 -12.92 8.28 -5.56
C TYR A 308 -13.70 9.51 -6.06
N CYS A 309 -13.62 9.83 -7.36
CA CYS A 309 -14.30 10.99 -7.93
C CYS A 309 -15.82 10.93 -7.73
N LEU A 310 -16.43 9.77 -8.00
CA LEU A 310 -17.88 9.62 -7.83
C LEU A 310 -18.29 9.70 -6.35
N TYR A 311 -17.51 9.11 -5.45
CA TYR A 311 -17.78 9.17 -4.02
C TYR A 311 -17.73 10.61 -3.49
N GLU A 312 -16.68 11.35 -3.85
CA GLU A 312 -16.52 12.77 -3.51
C GLU A 312 -17.66 13.62 -4.06
N TRP A 313 -18.05 13.38 -5.32
CA TRP A 313 -19.18 14.05 -5.95
C TRP A 313 -20.48 13.79 -5.20
N LEU A 314 -20.86 12.52 -5.03
CA LEU A 314 -22.11 12.15 -4.37
C LEU A 314 -22.15 12.70 -2.94
N ARG A 315 -21.11 12.51 -2.13
CA ARG A 315 -21.13 12.98 -0.74
C ARG A 315 -21.22 14.51 -0.60
N SER A 316 -20.81 15.28 -1.61
CA SER A 316 -20.96 16.74 -1.63
C SER A 316 -22.43 17.18 -1.79
N LEU A 317 -23.28 16.32 -2.37
CA LEU A 317 -24.69 16.57 -2.61
C LEU A 317 -25.53 16.14 -1.40
N ILE A 318 -25.42 16.87 -0.29
CA ILE A 318 -26.03 16.55 1.01
C ILE A 318 -27.56 16.38 0.92
N GLN A 319 -28.23 17.04 -0.04
CA GLN A 319 -29.69 17.06 -0.16
C GLN A 319 -30.29 15.86 -0.89
N THR A 320 -29.55 15.26 -1.82
CA THR A 320 -30.03 14.16 -2.68
C THR A 320 -29.37 12.82 -2.37
N THR A 321 -28.36 12.84 -1.50
CA THR A 321 -27.55 11.66 -1.19
C THR A 321 -28.16 10.82 -0.08
N ARG A 322 -28.35 9.53 -0.38
CA ARG A 322 -28.77 8.54 0.61
C ARG A 322 -27.59 7.64 0.93
N LYS A 323 -27.43 7.28 2.21
CA LYS A 323 -26.43 6.30 2.66
C LYS A 323 -27.15 5.07 3.18
N GLN A 324 -26.75 3.89 2.72
CA GLN A 324 -27.23 2.60 3.24
C GLN A 324 -26.02 1.70 3.44
N GLY A 325 -25.72 1.37 4.70
CA GLY A 325 -24.47 0.70 5.06
C GLY A 325 -23.25 1.48 4.55
N ASN A 326 -22.34 0.78 3.87
CA ASN A 326 -21.16 1.37 3.25
C ASN A 326 -21.42 1.86 1.80
N LYS A 327 -22.65 2.04 1.36
CA LYS A 327 -22.95 2.48 -0.02
C LYS A 327 -23.58 3.86 -0.04
N VAL A 328 -23.13 4.70 -0.96
CA VAL A 328 -23.65 6.05 -1.22
C VAL A 328 -24.45 6.02 -2.51
N PHE A 329 -25.64 6.61 -2.49
CA PHE A 329 -26.57 6.68 -3.61
C PHE A 329 -26.88 8.13 -3.95
N GLY A 330 -27.01 8.42 -5.24
CA GLY A 330 -27.48 9.72 -5.73
C GLY A 330 -27.73 9.68 -7.23
N ALA A 331 -27.57 10.82 -7.89
CA ALA A 331 -27.78 10.96 -9.32
C ALA A 331 -26.44 10.93 -10.08
N CYS A 332 -26.42 10.28 -11.24
CA CYS A 332 -25.30 10.27 -12.15
C CYS A 332 -24.94 11.71 -12.57
N PRO A 333 -23.67 12.13 -12.46
CA PRO A 333 -23.24 13.48 -12.86
C PRO A 333 -23.53 13.82 -14.33
N TYR A 334 -23.72 12.81 -15.18
CA TYR A 334 -23.91 12.98 -16.62
C TYR A 334 -25.38 12.92 -17.05
N CYS A 335 -26.14 11.92 -16.59
CA CYS A 335 -27.51 11.65 -17.07
C CYS A 335 -28.60 11.77 -16.00
N GLU A 336 -28.22 12.15 -14.77
CA GLU A 336 -29.09 12.32 -13.60
C GLU A 336 -29.85 11.06 -13.14
N GLN A 337 -29.68 9.92 -13.81
CA GLN A 337 -30.26 8.65 -13.39
C GLN A 337 -29.60 8.10 -12.11
N PRO A 338 -30.30 7.26 -11.34
CA PRO A 338 -29.76 6.69 -10.11
C PRO A 338 -28.40 6.02 -10.31
N ILE A 339 -27.44 6.36 -9.46
CA ILE A 339 -26.13 5.72 -9.40
C ILE A 339 -25.72 5.53 -7.93
N SER A 340 -24.81 4.60 -7.70
CA SER A 340 -24.26 4.36 -6.37
C SER A 340 -22.82 3.87 -6.43
N CYS A 341 -22.07 4.11 -5.37
CA CYS A 341 -20.71 3.60 -5.18
C CYS A 341 -20.42 3.35 -3.71
N ASN A 342 -19.39 2.52 -3.45
CA ASN A 342 -18.83 2.37 -2.11
C ASN A 342 -17.76 3.47 -1.89
N PRO A 343 -17.43 3.82 -0.64
CA PRO A 343 -16.23 4.56 -0.32
C PRO A 343 -15.00 3.90 -0.96
N PRO A 344 -14.02 4.69 -1.42
CA PRO A 344 -12.74 4.14 -1.83
C PRO A 344 -12.09 3.39 -0.65
N ALA A 345 -11.35 2.33 -0.94
CA ALA A 345 -10.54 1.65 0.07
C ALA A 345 -9.50 2.65 0.62
N THR A 346 -9.34 2.69 1.95
CA THR A 346 -8.38 3.56 2.66
C THR A 346 -6.97 3.04 2.60
#